data_AF-A0AAU9SQG3-F1
#
_entry.id   AF-A0AAU9SQG3-F1
#
_cell.length_a   1.000
_cell.length_b   1.000
_cell.length_c   1.000
_cell.angle_alpha   90.00
_cell.angle_beta   90.00
_cell.angle_gamma   90.00
#
_symmetry.space_group_name_H-M   'P 1'
#
loop_
_entity.id
_entity.type
_entity.pdbx_description
1 polymer ?
#
loop_
_entity_poly.entity_id
_entity_poly.type
_entity_poly.pdbx_seq_one_letter_code
_entity_poly.pdbx_strand_id
1 'polypeptide(L)'
;MYRITHPAPGIPEELIQEMFHLGQTASREGLGLYMSHKLVRIMNGTVQYLREAERSSFIILVEFPVDKQINQRGDKRPNELEKTDR
;
A
#
# COMPACT_ATOMS: atom_id res chain seq x y z
N MET A 1 -2.85 -1.45 6.91
CA MET A 1 -3.11 -2.79 6.32
C MET A 1 -4.29 -2.66 5.37
N TYR A 2 -4.12 -3.06 4.11
CA TYR A 2 -5.19 -3.11 3.11
C TYR A 2 -5.49 -4.56 2.77
N ARG A 3 -6.77 -4.91 2.59
CA ARG A 3 -7.21 -6.27 2.23
C ARG A 3 -8.19 -6.20 1.07
N ILE A 4 -7.87 -6.91 -0.02
CA ILE A 4 -8.75 -7.07 -1.18
C ILE A 4 -9.31 -8.49 -1.12
N THR A 5 -10.62 -8.63 -1.00
CA THR A 5 -11.29 -9.94 -0.81
C THR A 5 -12.21 -10.21 -1.98
N HIS A 6 -12.21 -11.45 -2.46
CA HIS A 6 -13.12 -11.92 -3.51
C HIS A 6 -13.89 -13.16 -3.01
N PRO A 7 -15.23 -13.22 -3.18
CA PRO A 7 -16.06 -14.35 -2.74
C PRO A 7 -15.97 -15.51 -3.74
N ALA A 8 -14.76 -16.01 -3.96
CA ALA A 8 -14.48 -17.20 -4.74
C ALA A 8 -13.32 -17.96 -4.09
N PRO A 9 -13.17 -19.27 -4.38
CA PRO A 9 -12.09 -20.11 -3.86
C PRO A 9 -10.69 -19.61 -4.20
N GLY A 10 -10.56 -18.63 -5.09
CA GLY A 10 -9.32 -17.94 -5.41
C GLY A 10 -8.79 -18.22 -6.80
N ILE A 11 -7.56 -17.75 -7.06
CA ILE A 11 -6.88 -17.89 -8.36
C ILE A 11 -6.06 -19.18 -8.42
N PRO A 12 -5.69 -19.71 -9.60
CA PRO A 12 -4.78 -20.86 -9.71
C PRO A 12 -3.48 -20.72 -8.90
N GLU A 13 -2.96 -21.84 -8.38
CA GLU A 13 -1.75 -21.85 -7.56
C GLU A 13 -0.52 -21.37 -8.33
N GLU A 14 -0.45 -21.70 -9.61
CA GLU A 14 0.62 -21.29 -10.52
C GLU A 14 0.72 -19.76 -10.61
N LEU A 15 -0.42 -19.06 -10.64
CA LEU A 15 -0.44 -17.59 -10.64
C LEU A 15 0.07 -17.00 -9.31
N ILE A 16 -0.16 -17.68 -8.19
CA ILE A 16 0.37 -17.27 -6.88
C ILE A 16 1.89 -17.45 -6.87
N GLN A 17 2.40 -18.55 -7.44
CA GLN A 17 3.84 -18.76 -7.57
C GLN A 17 4.49 -17.71 -8.48
N GLU A 18 3.86 -17.41 -9.62
CA GLU A 18 4.32 -16.38 -10.57
C GLU A 18 4.37 -14.98 -9.93
N MET A 19 3.46 -14.66 -9.00
CA MET A 19 3.46 -13.39 -8.25
C MET A 19 4.76 -13.17 -7.45
N PHE A 20 5.37 -14.23 -6.94
CA PHE A 20 6.60 -14.13 -6.15
C PHE A 20 7.87 -14.44 -6.94
N HIS A 21 7.76 -15.30 -7.96
CA HIS A 21 8.89 -15.76 -8.76
C HIS A 21 8.54 -15.71 -10.25
N LEU A 22 9.09 -14.72 -10.96
CA LEU A 22 8.87 -14.61 -12.40
C LEU A 22 9.79 -15.58 -13.15
N GLY A 23 9.21 -16.66 -13.70
CA GLY A 23 9.90 -17.57 -14.61
C GLY A 23 10.03 -17.00 -16.03
N GLN A 24 10.82 -17.68 -16.88
CA GLN A 24 11.00 -17.28 -18.29
C GLN A 24 9.70 -17.39 -19.12
N THR A 25 8.73 -18.20 -18.67
CA THR A 25 7.48 -18.49 -19.37
C THR A 25 6.26 -18.04 -18.56
N ALA A 26 6.35 -16.92 -17.86
CA ALA A 26 5.25 -16.43 -17.04
C ALA A 26 4.02 -16.05 -17.88
N SER A 27 2.83 -16.35 -17.36
CA SER A 27 1.58 -15.92 -17.97
C SER A 27 1.41 -14.39 -17.94
N ARG A 28 0.50 -13.84 -18.76
CA ARG A 28 0.24 -12.40 -18.78
C ARG A 28 -0.38 -11.93 -17.45
N GLU A 29 -1.24 -12.75 -16.88
CA GLU A 29 -1.87 -12.56 -15.58
C GLU A 29 -0.82 -12.60 -14.45
N GLY A 30 0.09 -13.58 -14.50
CA GLY A 30 1.21 -13.70 -13.58
C GLY A 30 2.16 -12.51 -13.63
N LEU A 31 2.49 -12.01 -14.82
CA LEU A 31 3.25 -10.77 -14.99
C LEU A 31 2.57 -9.59 -14.28
N GLY A 32 1.25 -9.44 -14.40
CA GLY A 32 0.49 -8.41 -13.71
C GLY A 32 0.55 -8.52 -12.19
N LEU A 33 0.41 -9.75 -11.67
CA LEU A 33 0.53 -10.02 -10.22
C LEU A 33 1.95 -9.76 -9.72
N TYR A 34 2.96 -10.21 -10.45
CA TYR A 34 4.38 -10.00 -10.12
C TYR A 34 4.72 -8.50 -10.06
N MET A 35 4.28 -7.72 -11.06
CA MET A 35 4.49 -6.27 -11.06
C MET A 35 3.81 -5.59 -9.86
N SER A 36 2.60 -6.02 -9.51
CA SER A 36 1.88 -5.51 -8.32
C SER A 36 2.65 -5.81 -7.03
N HIS A 37 3.17 -7.03 -6.87
CA HIS A 37 4.04 -7.40 -5.74
C HIS A 37 5.32 -6.55 -5.72
N LYS A 38 5.97 -6.33 -6.87
CA LYS A 38 7.17 -5.48 -6.97
C LYS A 38 6.89 -4.04 -6.55
N LEU A 39 5.76 -3.46 -6.93
CA LEU A 39 5.35 -2.12 -6.49
C LEU A 39 5.20 -2.06 -4.97
N VAL A 40 4.52 -3.02 -4.36
CA VAL A 40 4.40 -3.09 -2.91
C VAL A 40 5.77 -3.21 -2.24
N ARG A 41 6.69 -4.00 -2.80
CA ARG A 41 8.06 -4.12 -2.28
C ARG A 41 8.85 -2.82 -2.37
N ILE A 42 8.69 -2.03 -3.44
CA ILE A 42 9.31 -0.70 -3.58
C ILE A 42 8.79 0.25 -2.49
N MET A 43 7.54 0.09 -2.07
CA MET A 43 6.94 0.85 -0.96
C MET A 43 7.34 0.31 0.42
N ASN A 44 8.40 -0.50 0.53
CA ASN A 44 8.79 -1.22 1.75
C ASN A 44 7.66 -2.05 2.35
N GLY A 45 6.75 -2.53 1.52
CA GLY A 45 5.62 -3.36 1.92
C GLY A 45 5.82 -4.85 1.66
N THR A 46 4.80 -5.61 2.04
CA THR A 46 4.66 -7.04 1.79
C THR A 46 3.25 -7.37 1.28
N VAL A 47 3.16 -8.43 0.48
CA VAL A 47 1.89 -9.00 0.00
C VAL A 47 1.80 -10.44 0.50
N GLN A 48 0.62 -10.82 0.98
CA GLN A 48 0.28 -12.19 1.31
C GLN A 48 -1.00 -12.57 0.57
N TYR A 49 -1.09 -13.84 0.17
CA TYR A 49 -2.31 -14.40 -0.38
C TYR A 49 -2.89 -15.42 0.60
N LEU A 50 -4.17 -15.25 0.95
CA LEU A 50 -4.88 -16.12 1.87
C LEU A 50 -6.08 -16.73 1.14
N ARG A 51 -6.13 -18.06 1.10
CA ARG A 51 -7.28 -18.84 0.60
C ARG A 51 -8.02 -19.44 1.80
N GLU A 52 -9.33 -19.22 1.85
CA GLU A 52 -10.27 -19.79 2.82
C GLU A 52 -11.33 -20.58 2.04
N ALA A 53 -12.23 -21.29 2.74
CA ALA A 53 -13.22 -22.18 2.09
C ALA A 53 -14.10 -21.47 1.04
N GLU A 54 -14.58 -20.25 1.34
CA GLU A 54 -15.55 -19.53 0.50
C GLU A 54 -15.01 -18.20 -0.04
N ARG A 55 -13.75 -17.88 0.24
CA ARG A 55 -13.16 -16.58 -0.14
C ARG A 55 -11.66 -16.67 -0.28
N SER A 56 -11.12 -15.72 -1.04
CA SER A 56 -9.69 -15.48 -1.17
C SER A 56 -9.38 -14.02 -0.93
N SER A 57 -8.15 -13.73 -0.49
CA SER A 57 -7.74 -12.37 -0.17
C SER A 57 -6.29 -12.11 -0.50
N PHE A 58 -6.02 -10.93 -1.07
CA PHE A 58 -4.70 -10.32 -1.08
C PHE A 58 -4.61 -9.38 0.11
N ILE A 59 -3.63 -9.62 0.97
CA ILE A 59 -3.35 -8.82 2.16
C ILE A 59 -2.08 -8.03 1.88
N ILE A 60 -2.18 -6.70 1.90
CA ILE A 60 -1.10 -5.78 1.59
C ILE A 60 -0.76 -5.00 2.87
N LEU A 61 0.48 -5.15 3.32
CA LEU A 61 1.02 -4.40 4.45
C LEU A 61 2.08 -3.44 3.92
N VAL A 62 1.86 -2.14 4.10
CA VAL A 62 2.78 -1.07 3.73
C VAL A 62 2.87 -0.10 4.89
N GLU A 63 4.08 0.36 5.19
CA GLU A 63 4.32 1.42 6.16
C GLU A 63 4.37 2.76 5.43
N PHE A 64 3.64 3.76 5.94
CA PHE A 64 3.68 5.12 5.43
C PHE A 64 4.29 6.04 6.48
N PRO A 65 5.17 6.97 6.08
CA PRO A 65 5.63 8.00 6.99
C PRO A 65 4.43 8.86 7.41
N VAL A 66 4.23 9.01 8.72
CA VAL A 66 3.24 9.94 9.25
C VAL A 66 3.85 11.34 9.28
N ASP A 67 3.33 12.24 8.46
CA ASP A 67 3.73 13.65 8.52
C ASP A 67 3.17 14.30 9.79
N LYS A 68 4.06 14.89 10.60
CA LYS A 68 3.72 15.54 11.88
C LYS A 68 3.20 16.98 11.70
N GLN A 69 3.10 17.50 10.48
CA GLN A 69 2.74 18.90 10.24
C GLN A 69 1.27 19.28 10.42
N ILE A 70 0.37 18.34 10.70
CA ILE A 70 -1.06 18.64 10.88
C ILE A 70 -1.42 19.55 12.06
N ASN A 71 -0.46 19.95 12.92
CA ASN A 71 -0.72 20.75 14.13
C ASN A 71 0.11 22.05 14.30
N GLN A 72 0.66 22.67 13.25
CA GLN A 72 1.50 23.89 13.43
C GLN A 72 1.10 25.15 12.63
N ARG A 73 -0.13 25.25 12.12
CA ARG A 73 -0.63 26.48 11.44
C ARG A 73 -1.61 27.31 12.27
N GLY A 74 -1.49 27.27 13.60
CA GLY A 74 -2.47 27.88 14.51
C GLY A 74 -2.00 29.01 15.41
N ASP A 75 -0.70 29.35 15.50
CA ASP A 75 -0.28 30.37 16.47
C ASP A 75 0.96 31.16 16.05
N LYS A 76 0.76 32.14 15.17
CA LYS A 76 1.61 33.35 15.11
C LYS A 76 0.70 34.53 14.80
N ARG A 77 0.06 35.09 15.83
CA ARG A 77 -0.44 36.47 15.74
C ARG A 77 0.75 37.42 15.96
N PRO A 78 1.09 38.31 15.00
CA PRO A 78 2.04 39.38 15.27
C PRO A 78 1.45 40.33 16.31
N ASN A 79 2.24 40.72 17.32
CA ASN A 79 1.86 41.77 18.27
C ASN A 79 1.83 43.13 17.55
N GLU A 80 0.64 43.61 17.16
CA GLU A 80 0.40 45.00 16.70
C GLU A 80 0.33 45.99 17.88
N LEU A 81 1.31 45.95 18.78
CA LEU A 81 1.51 46.96 19.82
C LEU A 81 2.98 47.36 19.92
N GLU A 82 3.56 47.72 18.77
CA GLU A 82 4.69 48.66 18.75
C GLU A 82 4.69 49.36 17.40
N LYS A 83 4.59 50.70 17.45
CA LYS A 83 4.66 51.68 16.34
C LYS A 83 3.33 52.22 15.83
N THR A 84 2.79 53.17 16.59
CA THR A 84 2.38 54.50 16.08
C THR A 84 2.64 55.46 17.24
N ASP A 85 3.81 56.08 17.33
CA ASP A 85 4.16 57.38 16.74
C ASP A 85 3.48 58.57 17.47
N ARG A 86 4.20 59.16 18.44
CA ARG A 86 4.36 60.60 18.73
C ARG A 86 5.25 60.84 19.95
#